data_AF-A0A6G4X766-F1
#
_entry.id   AF-A0A6G4X766-F1
#
_cell.length_a   1.000
_cell.length_b   1.000
_cell.length_c   1.000
_cell.angle_alpha   90.00
_cell.angle_beta   90.00
_cell.angle_gamma   90.00
#
_symmetry.space_group_name_H-M   'P 1'
#
loop_
_entity.id
_entity.type
_entity.pdbx_description
1 polymer ?
#
loop_
_entity_poly.entity_id
_entity_poly.type
_entity_poly.pdbx_seq_one_letter_code
_entity_poly.pdbx_strand_id
1 'polypeptide(L)'
;MSARQDIAVLARRAGLSIDEAAAVAGRTLAAHRAEVLREAADAVAGNRISQPIGDAQEHVNNVLDILATHLRRLADTAERDEETPPPLIVDRFDAAIEPEPEGDQVLTIGAIARGGRPVALQLDARDRVKVARWLLPDTENAGAVVTSYGLPWLPWLDNDELREFLGELASAALGYYRAEDDDVDVLRDVERVCATYRLAAEANRGQLTAPGQADAEQEEPEDSDGFFRPGRTYVYRQDGYTAPELTAVFRVEHVTRHPARGTLRAIGWSRSGAPGSTWRGFFRDEDQADGWTEMTDTEQTGDDER
;
A
#
# COMPACT_ATOMS: atom_id res chain seq x y z
N MET A 1 12.47 -25.19 1.03
CA MET A 1 12.16 -25.74 -0.31
C MET A 1 10.95 -25.02 -0.84
N SER A 2 10.96 -24.61 -2.11
CA SER A 2 9.84 -23.91 -2.72
C SER A 2 8.75 -24.90 -3.12
N ALA A 3 7.47 -24.56 -2.94
CA ALA A 3 6.33 -25.39 -3.37
C ALA A 3 6.43 -25.88 -4.83
N ARG A 4 7.10 -25.10 -5.70
CA ARG A 4 7.39 -25.52 -7.09
C ARG A 4 8.37 -26.68 -7.19
N GLN A 5 9.35 -26.79 -6.30
CA GLN A 5 10.32 -27.89 -6.27
C GLN A 5 9.63 -29.20 -5.85
N ASP A 6 8.72 -29.14 -4.88
CA ASP A 6 7.97 -30.31 -4.41
C ASP A 6 6.98 -30.83 -5.46
N ILE A 7 6.27 -29.93 -6.16
CA ILE A 7 5.39 -30.27 -7.29
C ILE A 7 6.18 -30.93 -8.42
N ALA A 8 7.36 -30.42 -8.77
CA ALA A 8 8.19 -30.98 -9.83
C ALA A 8 8.80 -32.36 -9.50
N VAL A 9 8.93 -32.70 -8.22
CA VAL A 9 9.38 -34.03 -7.76
C VAL A 9 8.22 -35.03 -7.80
N LEU A 10 7.02 -34.61 -7.37
CA LEU A 10 5.82 -35.45 -7.41
C LEU A 10 5.35 -35.71 -8.85
N ALA A 11 5.41 -34.69 -9.72
CA ALA A 11 5.11 -34.80 -11.16
C ALA A 11 5.95 -35.89 -11.84
N ARG A 12 7.27 -35.86 -11.63
CA ARG A 12 8.20 -36.83 -12.21
C ARG A 12 8.00 -38.25 -11.69
N ARG A 13 7.59 -38.42 -10.43
CA ARG A 13 7.26 -39.74 -9.87
C ARG A 13 5.96 -40.31 -10.45
N ALA A 14 5.01 -39.46 -10.80
CA ALA A 14 3.72 -39.86 -11.37
C ALA A 14 3.75 -39.99 -12.91
N GLY A 15 4.84 -39.64 -13.57
CA GLY A 15 4.95 -39.61 -15.04
C GLY A 15 4.15 -38.47 -15.70
N LEU A 16 3.79 -37.44 -14.93
CA LEU A 16 3.07 -36.26 -15.41
C LEU A 16 4.07 -35.17 -15.83
N SER A 17 3.71 -34.40 -16.85
CA SER A 17 4.41 -33.15 -17.15
C SER A 17 4.22 -32.13 -16.02
N ILE A 18 5.11 -31.12 -15.94
CA ILE A 18 5.02 -30.06 -14.92
C ILE A 18 3.67 -29.32 -15.04
N ASP A 19 3.18 -29.12 -16.25
CA ASP A 19 1.90 -28.44 -16.51
C ASP A 19 0.70 -29.31 -16.09
N GLU A 20 0.73 -30.62 -16.36
CA GLU A 20 -0.31 -31.54 -15.89
C GLU A 20 -0.33 -31.66 -14.36
N ALA A 21 0.85 -31.72 -13.73
CA ALA A 21 0.95 -31.77 -12.28
C ALA A 21 0.52 -30.45 -11.62
N ALA A 22 0.80 -29.30 -12.24
CA ALA A 22 0.29 -28.01 -11.79
C ALA A 22 -1.24 -27.92 -11.94
N ALA A 23 -1.80 -28.45 -13.03
CA ALA A 23 -3.25 -28.51 -13.24
C ALA A 23 -3.94 -29.45 -12.23
N VAL A 24 -3.35 -30.61 -11.94
CA VAL A 24 -3.86 -31.54 -10.90
C VAL A 24 -3.76 -30.88 -9.52
N ALA A 25 -2.64 -30.25 -9.18
CA ALA A 25 -2.48 -29.53 -7.92
C ALA A 25 -3.48 -28.37 -7.79
N GLY A 26 -3.74 -27.65 -8.89
CA GLY A 26 -4.75 -26.59 -8.96
C GLY A 26 -6.15 -27.10 -8.65
N ARG A 27 -6.59 -28.19 -9.31
CA ARG A 27 -7.89 -28.83 -9.06
C ARG A 27 -8.02 -29.34 -7.63
N THR A 28 -6.98 -29.98 -7.09
CA THR A 28 -6.99 -30.48 -5.71
C THR A 28 -7.06 -29.34 -4.70
N LEU A 29 -6.38 -28.21 -4.97
CA LEU A 29 -6.44 -27.02 -4.13
C LEU A 29 -7.81 -26.32 -4.22
N ALA A 30 -8.42 -26.27 -5.41
CA ALA A 30 -9.77 -25.72 -5.62
C ALA A 30 -10.82 -26.55 -4.86
N ALA A 31 -10.76 -27.88 -4.97
CA ALA A 31 -11.62 -28.79 -4.24
C ALA A 31 -11.47 -28.64 -2.72
N HIS A 32 -10.23 -28.57 -2.22
CA HIS A 32 -9.97 -28.39 -0.79
C HIS A 32 -10.42 -27.00 -0.29
N ARG A 33 -10.24 -25.95 -1.11
CA ARG A 33 -10.75 -24.61 -0.78
C ARG A 33 -12.27 -24.58 -0.70
N ALA A 34 -12.97 -25.24 -1.62
CA ALA A 34 -14.42 -25.33 -1.58
C ALA A 34 -14.90 -26.09 -0.35
N GLU A 35 -14.26 -27.21 0.00
CA GLU A 35 -14.53 -27.99 1.21
C GLU A 35 -14.41 -27.13 2.48
N VAL A 36 -13.29 -26.41 2.65
CA VAL A 36 -13.06 -25.50 3.78
C VAL A 36 -14.13 -24.39 3.85
N LEU A 37 -14.51 -23.81 2.70
CA LEU A 37 -15.55 -22.78 2.65
C LEU A 37 -16.93 -23.30 3.04
N ARG A 38 -17.24 -24.57 2.74
CA ARG A 38 -18.49 -25.22 3.20
C ARG A 38 -18.48 -25.51 4.68
N GLU A 39 -17.38 -26.06 5.19
CA GLU A 39 -17.23 -26.30 6.62
C GLU A 39 -17.38 -25.00 7.42
N ALA A 40 -16.78 -23.91 6.94
CA ALA A 40 -16.94 -22.58 7.52
C ALA A 40 -18.41 -22.09 7.45
N ALA A 41 -19.10 -22.30 6.33
CA ALA A 41 -20.51 -21.93 6.21
C ALA A 41 -21.41 -22.70 7.18
N ASP A 42 -21.16 -23.99 7.37
CA ASP A 42 -21.92 -24.84 8.28
C ASP A 42 -21.61 -24.51 9.75
N ALA A 43 -20.36 -24.17 10.08
CA ALA A 43 -19.98 -23.66 11.40
C ALA A 43 -20.69 -22.32 11.71
N VAL A 44 -20.75 -21.39 10.74
CA VAL A 44 -21.48 -20.12 10.88
C VAL A 44 -22.98 -20.36 11.08
N ALA A 45 -23.59 -21.27 10.30
CA ALA A 45 -24.99 -21.63 10.45
C ALA A 45 -25.29 -22.34 11.79
N GLY A 46 -24.33 -23.11 12.32
CA GLY A 46 -24.43 -23.80 13.60
C GLY A 46 -24.37 -22.88 14.82
N ASN A 47 -23.84 -21.66 14.66
CA ASN A 47 -23.75 -20.65 15.74
C ASN A 47 -25.06 -19.85 15.94
N ARG A 48 -26.18 -20.29 15.34
CA ARG A 48 -27.49 -19.67 15.58
C ARG A 48 -27.89 -19.75 17.05
N ILE A 49 -28.35 -18.63 17.58
CA ILE A 49 -28.82 -18.54 18.97
C ILE A 49 -30.20 -19.21 19.03
N SER A 50 -30.30 -20.35 19.74
CA SER A 50 -31.46 -21.25 19.70
C SER A 50 -32.73 -20.73 20.37
N GLN A 51 -32.65 -19.62 21.13
CA GLN A 51 -33.81 -18.96 21.72
C GLN A 51 -33.68 -17.44 21.52
N PRO A 52 -34.46 -16.84 20.61
CA PRO A 52 -34.46 -15.41 20.42
C PRO A 52 -35.15 -14.72 21.60
N ILE A 53 -34.34 -14.11 22.45
CA ILE A 53 -34.68 -13.12 23.46
C ILE A 53 -34.56 -11.73 22.79
N GLY A 54 -35.50 -11.42 21.90
CA GLY A 54 -35.70 -10.09 21.32
C GLY A 54 -35.07 -9.83 19.94
N ASP A 55 -35.39 -8.66 19.39
CA ASP A 55 -35.13 -8.24 17.99
C ASP A 55 -33.63 -8.21 17.63
N ALA A 56 -32.76 -7.93 18.61
CA ALA A 56 -31.31 -7.92 18.40
C ALA A 56 -30.77 -9.32 18.04
N GLN A 57 -31.34 -10.39 18.59
CA GLN A 57 -30.90 -11.76 18.28
C GLN A 57 -31.45 -12.25 16.93
N GLU A 58 -32.64 -11.80 16.54
CA GLU A 58 -33.15 -12.02 15.18
C GLU A 58 -32.23 -11.37 14.14
N HIS A 59 -31.78 -10.14 14.39
CA HIS A 59 -30.82 -9.46 13.52
C HIS A 59 -29.49 -10.21 13.40
N VAL A 60 -28.91 -10.66 14.52
CA VAL A 60 -27.67 -11.46 14.50
C VAL A 60 -27.84 -12.75 13.69
N ASN A 61 -28.96 -13.46 13.87
CA ASN A 61 -29.25 -14.66 13.09
C ASN A 61 -29.39 -14.36 11.58
N ASN A 62 -30.00 -13.23 11.21
CA ASN A 62 -30.10 -12.78 9.82
C ASN A 62 -28.72 -12.51 9.21
N VAL A 63 -27.82 -11.85 9.94
CA VAL A 63 -26.44 -11.61 9.49
C VAL A 63 -25.68 -12.93 9.30
N LEU A 64 -25.80 -13.88 10.24
CA LEU A 64 -25.18 -15.20 10.14
C LEU A 64 -25.69 -15.97 8.90
N ASP A 65 -26.97 -15.85 8.57
CA ASP A 65 -27.56 -16.49 7.39
C ASP A 65 -27.06 -15.89 6.08
N ILE A 66 -26.91 -14.57 6.01
CA ILE A 66 -26.32 -13.88 4.87
C ILE A 66 -24.87 -14.33 4.68
N LEU A 67 -24.09 -14.40 5.76
CA LEU A 67 -22.70 -14.81 5.72
C LEU A 67 -22.55 -16.29 5.30
N ALA A 68 -23.32 -17.21 5.88
CA ALA A 68 -23.31 -18.62 5.49
C ALA A 68 -23.70 -18.80 4.01
N THR A 69 -24.69 -18.04 3.53
CA THR A 69 -25.08 -18.05 2.12
C THR A 69 -23.96 -17.55 1.21
N HIS A 70 -23.24 -16.50 1.62
CA HIS A 70 -22.10 -15.98 0.86
C HIS A 70 -20.96 -17.00 0.79
N LEU A 71 -20.60 -17.61 1.92
CA LEU A 71 -19.56 -18.65 1.98
C LEU A 71 -19.90 -19.86 1.10
N ARG A 72 -21.16 -20.30 1.08
CA ARG A 72 -21.61 -21.37 0.17
C ARG A 72 -21.47 -20.98 -1.30
N ARG A 73 -21.84 -19.75 -1.68
CA ARG A 73 -21.63 -19.27 -3.06
C ARG A 73 -20.16 -19.25 -3.44
N LEU A 74 -19.27 -18.85 -2.53
CA LEU A 74 -17.83 -18.90 -2.76
C LEU A 74 -17.32 -20.33 -2.91
N ALA A 75 -17.84 -21.28 -2.11
CA ALA A 75 -17.52 -22.69 -2.25
C ALA A 75 -17.98 -23.25 -3.60
N ASP A 76 -19.21 -22.94 -4.03
CA ASP A 76 -19.73 -23.36 -5.33
C ASP A 76 -18.93 -22.74 -6.50
N THR A 77 -18.46 -21.51 -6.32
CA THR A 77 -17.58 -20.85 -7.30
C THR A 77 -16.21 -21.53 -7.35
N ALA A 78 -15.66 -21.92 -6.20
CA ALA A 78 -14.41 -22.65 -6.10
C ALA A 78 -14.51 -24.07 -6.67
N GLU A 79 -15.66 -24.74 -6.53
CA GLU A 79 -15.90 -26.06 -7.14
C GLU A 79 -16.13 -26.01 -8.63
N ARG A 80 -16.81 -24.96 -9.11
CA ARG A 80 -17.12 -24.86 -10.53
C ARG A 80 -15.87 -24.86 -11.37
N ASP A 81 -14.72 -24.42 -10.81
CA ASP A 81 -13.39 -24.42 -11.41
C ASP A 81 -13.50 -24.20 -12.93
N GLU A 82 -14.35 -23.24 -13.33
CA GLU A 82 -14.31 -22.69 -14.66
C GLU A 82 -12.93 -22.10 -14.69
N GLU A 83 -12.00 -22.81 -15.34
CA GLU A 83 -10.58 -22.47 -15.46
C GLU A 83 -10.52 -20.96 -15.47
N THR A 84 -10.15 -20.36 -14.33
CA THR A 84 -10.22 -18.90 -14.23
C THR A 84 -9.30 -18.45 -15.34
N PRO A 85 -9.86 -17.82 -16.40
CA PRO A 85 -9.11 -17.68 -17.64
C PRO A 85 -7.83 -16.97 -17.26
N PRO A 86 -6.66 -17.46 -17.73
CA PRO A 86 -5.39 -16.92 -17.31
C PRO A 86 -5.46 -15.39 -17.41
N PRO A 87 -5.03 -14.66 -16.37
CA PRO A 87 -5.26 -13.23 -16.29
C PRO A 87 -4.73 -12.57 -17.56
N LEU A 88 -5.52 -11.66 -18.14
CA LEU A 88 -5.11 -10.93 -19.33
C LEU A 88 -3.92 -10.04 -18.96
N ILE A 89 -2.72 -10.42 -19.40
CA ILE A 89 -1.52 -9.61 -19.21
C ILE A 89 -1.42 -8.60 -20.35
N VAL A 90 -1.42 -7.32 -19.99
CA VAL A 90 -1.26 -6.19 -20.89
C VAL A 90 0.19 -5.70 -20.84
N ASP A 91 0.84 -5.59 -22.01
CA ASP A 91 2.23 -5.15 -22.11
C ASP A 91 2.35 -3.65 -22.44
N ARG A 92 1.34 -3.07 -23.11
CA ARG A 92 1.36 -1.65 -23.53
C ARG A 92 -0.04 -1.05 -23.54
N PHE A 93 -0.16 0.20 -23.10
CA PHE A 93 -1.37 1.01 -23.20
C PHE A 93 -1.21 2.02 -24.34
N ASP A 94 -2.18 2.08 -25.25
CA ASP A 94 -2.07 2.89 -26.48
C ASP A 94 -2.98 4.11 -26.46
N ALA A 95 -4.20 3.99 -25.92
CA ALA A 95 -5.18 5.06 -25.90
C ALA A 95 -6.08 4.98 -24.67
N ALA A 96 -6.52 6.14 -24.16
CA ALA A 96 -7.59 6.24 -23.19
C ALA A 96 -8.72 7.08 -23.81
N ILE A 97 -9.95 6.60 -23.70
CA ILE A 97 -11.16 7.27 -24.20
C ILE A 97 -11.96 7.68 -22.99
N GLU A 98 -12.12 8.99 -22.79
CA GLU A 98 -12.96 9.54 -21.72
C GLU A 98 -14.44 9.21 -21.97
N PRO A 99 -15.20 8.86 -20.92
CA PRO A 99 -16.63 8.61 -21.07
C PRO A 99 -17.36 9.89 -21.46
N GLU A 100 -18.39 9.74 -22.30
CA GLU A 100 -19.29 10.86 -22.61
C GLU A 100 -20.02 11.32 -21.34
N PRO A 101 -20.22 12.64 -21.14
CA PRO A 101 -20.80 13.17 -19.91
C PRO A 101 -22.25 12.68 -19.66
N GLU A 102 -22.98 12.35 -20.72
CA GLU A 102 -24.38 11.90 -20.66
C GLU A 102 -24.52 10.36 -20.66
N GLY A 103 -23.43 9.62 -20.82
CA GLY A 103 -23.41 8.17 -20.93
C GLY A 103 -23.01 7.43 -19.66
N ASP A 104 -22.96 6.10 -19.76
CA ASP A 104 -22.39 5.26 -18.72
C ASP A 104 -20.93 5.66 -18.50
N GLN A 105 -20.58 5.98 -17.26
CA GLN A 105 -19.29 6.52 -16.84
C GLN A 105 -18.17 5.46 -16.85
N VAL A 106 -17.98 4.80 -18.00
CA VAL A 106 -17.02 3.71 -18.22
C VAL A 106 -15.79 4.27 -18.92
N LEU A 107 -14.65 4.26 -18.24
CA LEU A 107 -13.37 4.59 -18.85
C LEU A 107 -12.93 3.42 -19.73
N THR A 108 -12.68 3.69 -21.01
CA THR A 108 -12.19 2.66 -21.95
C THR A 108 -10.71 2.90 -22.25
N ILE A 109 -9.88 1.89 -22.00
CA ILE A 109 -8.44 1.94 -22.29
C ILE A 109 -8.12 0.93 -23.40
N GLY A 110 -7.64 1.43 -24.53
CA GLY A 110 -7.08 0.61 -25.60
C GLY A 110 -5.68 0.14 -25.23
N ALA A 111 -5.44 -1.17 -25.31
CA ALA A 111 -4.18 -1.77 -24.89
C ALA A 111 -3.79 -2.96 -25.78
N ILE A 112 -2.51 -3.38 -25.68
CA ILE A 112 -1.96 -4.55 -26.37
C ILE A 112 -1.62 -5.61 -25.34
N ALA A 113 -2.25 -6.78 -25.44
CA ALA A 113 -1.94 -7.93 -24.60
C ALA A 113 -0.55 -8.51 -24.96
N ARG A 114 0.06 -9.28 -24.04
CA ARG A 114 1.39 -9.89 -24.21
C ARG A 114 1.59 -10.76 -25.47
N GLY A 115 0.50 -11.17 -26.12
CA GLY A 115 0.53 -11.85 -27.43
C GLY A 115 0.44 -10.93 -28.65
N GLY A 116 0.55 -9.61 -28.49
CA GLY A 116 0.35 -8.61 -29.56
C GLY A 116 -1.11 -8.37 -29.94
N ARG A 117 -2.07 -8.99 -29.24
CA ARG A 117 -3.50 -8.85 -29.52
C ARG A 117 -4.04 -7.53 -28.95
N PRO A 118 -4.70 -6.68 -29.76
CA PRO A 118 -5.36 -5.48 -29.24
C PRO A 118 -6.57 -5.87 -28.39
N VAL A 119 -6.73 -5.19 -27.25
CA VAL A 119 -7.81 -5.37 -26.29
C VAL A 119 -8.30 -4.02 -25.80
N ALA A 120 -9.58 -3.95 -25.40
CA ALA A 120 -10.15 -2.78 -24.74
C ALA A 120 -10.49 -3.15 -23.30
N LEU A 121 -9.91 -2.44 -22.34
CA LEU A 121 -10.24 -2.56 -20.92
C LEU A 121 -11.36 -1.55 -20.61
N GLN A 122 -12.49 -2.06 -20.14
CA GLN A 122 -13.60 -1.23 -19.68
C GLN A 122 -13.56 -1.17 -18.16
N LEU A 123 -13.41 0.03 -17.62
CA LEU A 123 -13.35 0.29 -16.18
C LEU A 123 -14.59 1.08 -15.77
N ASP A 124 -15.48 0.43 -15.04
CA ASP A 124 -16.62 1.10 -14.42
C ASP A 124 -16.18 2.01 -13.25
N ALA A 125 -17.11 2.74 -12.64
CA ALA A 125 -16.79 3.63 -11.53
C ALA A 125 -16.07 2.92 -10.36
N ARG A 126 -16.44 1.68 -10.04
CA ARG A 126 -15.85 0.91 -8.94
C ARG A 126 -14.43 0.46 -9.29
N ASP A 127 -14.21 -0.01 -10.50
CA ASP A 127 -12.90 -0.49 -10.94
C ASP A 127 -11.93 0.67 -11.19
N ARG A 128 -12.42 1.83 -11.65
CA ARG A 128 -11.62 3.07 -11.70
C ARG A 128 -11.07 3.45 -10.33
N VAL A 129 -11.88 3.37 -9.27
CA VAL A 129 -11.42 3.65 -7.90
C VAL A 129 -10.33 2.66 -7.46
N LYS A 130 -10.45 1.37 -7.80
CA LYS A 130 -9.42 0.38 -7.49
C LYS A 130 -8.11 0.66 -8.23
N VAL A 131 -8.18 0.93 -9.54
CA VAL A 131 -7.00 1.24 -10.36
C VAL A 131 -6.35 2.53 -9.89
N ALA A 132 -7.14 3.57 -9.63
CA ALA A 132 -6.64 4.81 -9.07
C ALA A 132 -5.89 4.56 -7.76
N ARG A 133 -6.43 3.73 -6.87
CA ARG A 133 -5.78 3.33 -5.62
C ARG A 133 -4.44 2.61 -5.83
N TRP A 134 -4.32 1.78 -6.87
CA TRP A 134 -3.05 1.11 -7.20
C TRP A 134 -2.00 2.03 -7.80
N LEU A 135 -2.44 3.07 -8.51
CA LEU A 135 -1.58 4.08 -9.13
C LEU A 135 -1.19 5.19 -8.16
N LEU A 136 -1.86 5.29 -7.02
CA LEU A 136 -1.32 6.07 -5.91
C LEU A 136 0.05 5.49 -5.57
N PRO A 137 1.09 6.33 -5.39
CA PRO A 137 2.39 5.86 -4.93
C PRO A 137 2.19 5.01 -3.68
N ASP A 138 2.95 3.93 -3.57
CA ASP A 138 2.84 2.92 -2.51
C ASP A 138 3.10 3.59 -1.15
N THR A 139 2.06 4.18 -0.55
CA THR A 139 2.14 4.98 0.68
C THR A 139 2.38 4.11 1.90
N GLU A 140 2.34 2.77 1.76
CA GLU A 140 2.81 1.84 2.79
C GLU A 140 4.34 1.84 2.94
N ASN A 141 5.09 2.23 1.89
CA ASN A 141 6.56 2.37 1.95
C ASN A 141 7.03 3.83 2.05
N ALA A 142 6.17 4.80 1.72
CA ALA A 142 6.40 6.21 2.04
C ALA A 142 5.82 6.52 3.42
N GLY A 143 6.60 6.25 4.47
CA GLY A 143 6.24 6.63 5.85
C GLY A 143 5.81 8.10 5.91
N ALA A 144 4.56 8.35 6.32
CA ALA A 144 3.82 9.61 6.21
C ALA A 144 3.50 9.95 4.73
N VAL A 145 2.27 9.81 4.23
CA VAL A 145 1.05 10.44 4.72
C VAL A 145 -0.12 9.58 4.26
N VAL A 146 -0.86 9.01 5.21
CA VAL A 146 -2.24 8.57 4.99
C VAL A 146 -2.99 9.83 4.59
N THR A 147 -3.25 10.03 3.29
CA THR A 147 -4.22 11.01 2.83
C THR A 147 -5.60 10.48 3.18
N SER A 148 -5.92 10.65 4.47
CA SER A 148 -7.21 10.94 5.06
C SER A 148 -8.43 10.50 4.25
N TYR A 149 -9.21 9.60 4.83
CA TYR A 149 -10.54 9.10 4.42
C TYR A 149 -11.60 10.20 4.17
N GLY A 150 -11.31 11.22 3.36
CA GLY A 150 -12.11 12.44 3.22
C GLY A 150 -11.94 13.45 4.37
N LEU A 151 -11.00 13.24 5.30
CA LEU A 151 -10.80 14.07 6.49
C LEU A 151 -9.41 14.76 6.48
N PRO A 152 -9.19 15.79 5.64
CA PRO A 152 -7.85 16.36 5.40
C PRO A 152 -7.18 16.98 6.64
N TRP A 153 -7.95 17.21 7.71
CA TRP A 153 -7.51 17.74 8.99
C TRP A 153 -7.06 16.66 9.98
N LEU A 154 -7.33 15.37 9.70
CA LEU A 154 -6.97 14.25 10.58
C LEU A 154 -5.46 14.21 10.93
N PRO A 155 -4.52 14.49 9.99
CA PRO A 155 -3.09 14.52 10.32
C PRO A 155 -2.67 15.67 11.24
N TRP A 156 -3.56 16.61 11.57
CA TRP A 156 -3.25 17.73 12.47
C TRP A 156 -3.67 17.45 13.91
N LEU A 157 -4.39 16.35 14.15
CA LEU A 157 -4.62 15.85 15.49
C LEU A 157 -3.34 15.21 16.01
N ASP A 158 -3.02 15.42 17.28
CA ASP A 158 -2.01 14.61 17.95
C ASP A 158 -2.54 13.18 18.21
N ASN A 159 -1.68 12.31 18.75
CA ASN A 159 -2.04 10.91 18.98
C ASN A 159 -3.15 10.73 20.02
N ASP A 160 -3.25 11.61 21.02
CA ASP A 160 -4.25 11.51 22.07
C ASP A 160 -5.60 11.99 21.53
N GLU A 161 -5.62 13.12 20.82
CA GLU A 161 -6.79 13.65 20.13
C GLU A 161 -7.32 12.71 19.05
N LEU A 162 -6.43 12.09 18.26
CA LEU A 162 -6.81 11.09 17.26
C LEU A 162 -7.47 9.88 17.92
N ARG A 163 -6.96 9.45 19.08
CA ARG A 163 -7.55 8.33 19.82
C ARG A 163 -8.93 8.68 20.37
N GLU A 164 -9.11 9.89 20.88
CA GLU A 164 -10.39 10.39 21.38
C GLU A 164 -11.42 10.51 20.25
N PHE A 165 -11.02 11.09 19.11
CA PHE A 165 -11.82 11.18 17.89
C PHE A 165 -12.33 9.82 17.44
N LEU A 166 -11.45 8.82 17.33
CA LEU A 166 -11.83 7.48 16.89
C LEU A 166 -12.79 6.80 17.89
N GLY A 167 -12.62 7.06 19.19
CA GLY A 167 -13.51 6.58 20.24
C GLY A 167 -14.91 7.18 20.14
N GLU A 168 -15.01 8.50 19.99
CA GLU A 168 -16.28 9.20 19.83
C GLU A 168 -16.97 8.86 18.50
N LEU A 169 -16.21 8.77 17.41
CA LEU A 169 -16.74 8.40 16.10
C LEU A 169 -17.31 6.97 16.13
N ALA A 170 -16.58 6.04 16.76
CA ALA A 170 -17.09 4.68 16.97
C ALA A 170 -18.33 4.68 17.85
N SER A 171 -18.37 5.48 18.93
CA SER A 171 -19.55 5.58 19.80
C SER A 171 -20.76 6.15 19.05
N ALA A 172 -20.58 7.20 18.23
CA ALA A 172 -21.63 7.80 17.42
C ALA A 172 -22.14 6.81 16.35
N ALA A 173 -21.23 6.14 15.64
CA ALA A 173 -21.59 5.14 14.64
C ALA A 173 -22.23 3.88 15.25
N LEU A 174 -21.83 3.49 16.46
CA LEU A 174 -22.44 2.36 17.18
C LEU A 174 -23.78 2.72 17.84
N GLY A 175 -24.09 4.01 17.99
CA GLY A 175 -25.44 4.49 18.34
C GLY A 175 -26.51 3.91 17.40
N TYR A 176 -26.15 3.65 16.15
CA TYR A 176 -26.92 2.91 15.14
C TYR A 176 -27.49 1.57 15.61
N TYR A 177 -26.86 0.91 16.58
CA TYR A 177 -27.31 -0.40 17.07
C TYR A 177 -28.43 -0.31 18.11
N ARG A 178 -28.92 0.89 18.44
CA ARG A 178 -30.17 1.07 19.19
C ARG A 178 -31.31 1.12 18.20
N ALA A 179 -32.18 0.11 18.24
CA ALA A 179 -33.32 -0.05 17.33
C ALA A 179 -34.35 1.10 17.35
N GLU A 180 -34.19 2.08 18.25
CA GLU A 180 -35.09 3.21 18.43
C GLU A 180 -34.58 4.51 17.76
N ASP A 181 -33.31 4.56 17.34
CA ASP A 181 -32.70 5.74 16.75
C ASP A 181 -32.82 5.70 15.21
N ASP A 182 -33.31 6.78 14.59
CA ASP A 182 -33.38 6.93 13.13
C ASP A 182 -31.96 7.07 12.56
N ASP A 183 -31.69 6.47 11.39
CA ASP A 183 -30.44 6.60 10.64
C ASP A 183 -30.00 8.07 10.51
N VAL A 184 -30.97 8.98 10.42
CA VAL A 184 -30.75 10.44 10.35
C VAL A 184 -30.07 10.99 11.62
N ASP A 185 -30.45 10.51 12.81
CA ASP A 185 -29.89 10.97 14.07
C ASP A 185 -28.47 10.44 14.29
N VAL A 186 -28.21 9.19 13.87
CA VAL A 186 -26.86 8.60 13.86
C VAL A 186 -25.93 9.39 12.94
N LEU A 187 -26.37 9.69 11.72
CA LEU A 187 -25.58 10.49 10.78
C LEU A 187 -25.30 11.89 11.33
N ARG A 188 -26.29 12.52 11.96
CA ARG A 188 -26.12 13.84 12.61
C ARG A 188 -25.07 13.77 13.72
N ASP A 189 -25.05 12.71 14.51
CA ASP A 189 -24.08 12.52 15.58
C ASP A 189 -22.67 12.25 15.04
N VAL A 190 -22.52 11.48 13.96
CA VAL A 190 -21.25 11.30 13.24
C VAL A 190 -20.74 12.62 12.67
N GLU A 191 -21.61 13.40 12.01
CA GLU A 191 -21.27 14.72 11.48
C GLU A 191 -20.83 15.68 12.59
N ARG A 192 -21.53 15.66 13.74
CA ARG A 192 -21.17 16.47 14.92
C ARG A 192 -19.76 16.13 15.42
N VAL A 193 -19.43 14.85 15.58
CA VAL A 193 -18.08 14.43 16.03
C VAL A 193 -17.02 14.89 15.03
N CYS A 194 -17.21 14.65 13.74
CA CYS A 194 -16.29 15.11 12.70
C CYS A 194 -16.09 16.63 12.71
N ALA A 195 -17.15 17.42 12.92
CA ALA A 195 -17.07 18.88 12.98
C ALA A 195 -16.29 19.37 14.21
N THR A 196 -16.50 18.76 15.38
CA THR A 196 -15.79 19.10 16.63
C THR A 196 -14.29 18.93 16.48
N TYR A 197 -13.84 17.76 16.03
CA TYR A 197 -12.41 17.46 15.92
C TYR A 197 -11.73 18.20 14.77
N ARG A 198 -12.47 18.54 13.71
CA ARG A 198 -11.97 19.46 12.70
C ARG A 198 -11.60 20.82 13.28
N LEU A 199 -12.46 21.39 14.13
CA LEU A 199 -12.19 22.70 14.75
C LEU A 199 -11.00 22.63 15.70
N ALA A 200 -10.85 21.55 16.47
CA ALA A 200 -9.68 21.33 17.33
C ALA A 200 -8.38 21.26 16.49
N ALA A 201 -8.38 20.44 15.44
CA ALA A 201 -7.28 20.32 14.49
C ALA A 201 -6.88 21.66 13.86
N GLU A 202 -7.86 22.46 13.42
CA GLU A 202 -7.64 23.79 12.83
C GLU A 202 -7.08 24.78 13.88
N ALA A 203 -7.54 24.71 15.13
CA ALA A 203 -7.03 25.55 16.23
C ALA A 203 -5.56 25.23 16.56
N ASN A 204 -5.21 23.94 16.67
CA ASN A 204 -3.84 23.49 16.92
C ASN A 204 -2.90 23.89 15.77
N ARG A 205 -3.36 23.72 14.52
CA ARG A 205 -2.62 24.19 13.35
C ARG A 205 -2.43 25.70 13.37
N GLY A 206 -3.43 26.47 13.80
CA GLY A 206 -3.32 27.92 13.97
C GLY A 206 -2.26 28.33 14.99
N GLN A 207 -2.10 27.57 16.07
CA GLN A 207 -1.04 27.78 17.06
C GLN A 207 0.34 27.45 16.49
N LEU A 208 0.48 26.32 15.79
CA LEU A 208 1.74 25.90 15.17
C LEU A 208 2.21 26.84 14.04
N THR A 209 1.28 27.53 13.39
CA THR A 209 1.56 28.43 12.26
C THR A 209 1.59 29.91 12.64
N ALA A 210 1.38 30.23 13.92
CA ALA A 210 1.43 31.61 14.40
C ALA A 210 2.86 32.17 14.25
N PRO A 211 3.04 33.33 13.57
CA PRO A 211 4.34 33.96 13.42
C PRO A 211 4.83 34.46 14.79
N GLY A 212 5.68 33.66 15.45
CA GLY A 212 6.21 33.99 16.77
C GLY A 212 6.87 32.83 17.54
N GLN A 213 6.66 31.57 17.13
CA GLN A 213 7.31 30.40 17.77
C GLN A 213 8.42 29.73 16.93
N ALA A 214 8.66 30.20 15.69
CA ALA A 214 9.62 29.55 14.78
C ALA A 214 11.11 29.86 15.05
N ASP A 215 11.41 30.83 15.93
CA ASP A 215 12.80 31.23 16.23
C ASP A 215 13.28 30.79 17.61
N ALA A 216 12.52 29.94 18.32
CA ALA A 216 13.10 29.18 19.41
C ALA A 216 13.98 28.11 18.78
N GLU A 217 15.26 28.46 18.56
CA GLU A 217 16.41 27.60 18.31
C GLU A 217 16.07 26.13 18.57
N GLN A 218 15.54 25.44 17.54
CA GLN A 218 15.68 24.00 17.50
C GLN A 218 17.16 23.81 17.29
N GLU A 219 17.89 23.61 18.40
CA GLU A 219 19.20 22.99 18.40
C GLU A 219 19.08 21.79 17.48
N GLU A 220 19.53 21.93 16.22
CA GLU A 220 19.72 20.78 15.36
C GLU A 220 20.52 19.80 16.21
N PRO A 221 20.06 18.55 16.39
CA PRO A 221 20.80 17.61 17.22
C PRO A 221 22.21 17.50 16.63
N GLU A 222 23.19 18.12 17.31
CA GLU A 222 24.60 18.18 16.92
C GLU A 222 25.26 16.79 16.86
N ASP A 223 24.48 15.72 17.03
CA ASP A 223 24.89 14.39 17.42
C ASP A 223 24.36 13.30 16.46
N SER A 224 24.12 13.64 15.18
CA SER A 224 24.10 12.59 14.16
C SER A 224 25.54 12.22 13.78
N ASP A 225 26.18 11.47 14.67
CA ASP A 225 27.55 10.94 14.57
C ASP A 225 27.80 10.00 13.36
N GLY A 226 26.86 9.93 12.42
CA GLY A 226 26.94 9.09 11.23
C GLY A 226 27.86 9.65 10.15
N PHE A 227 28.57 8.76 9.46
CA PHE A 227 29.46 9.12 8.33
C PHE A 227 28.69 9.81 7.18
N PHE A 228 27.53 9.26 6.82
CA PHE A 228 26.66 9.83 5.78
C PHE A 228 25.76 10.92 6.36
N ARG A 229 25.77 12.09 5.74
CA ARG A 229 24.99 13.27 6.17
C ARG A 229 24.05 13.73 5.06
N PRO A 230 22.78 14.07 5.37
CA PRO A 230 21.86 14.63 4.39
C PRO A 230 22.46 15.83 3.66
N GLY A 231 22.22 15.93 2.35
CA GLY A 231 22.71 17.00 1.50
C GLY A 231 24.17 16.86 1.03
N ARG A 232 24.96 15.94 1.61
CA ARG A 232 26.36 15.72 1.22
C ARG A 232 26.51 14.74 0.06
N THR A 233 27.61 14.90 -0.69
CA THR A 233 27.97 14.03 -1.82
C THR A 233 29.24 13.28 -1.48
N TYR A 234 29.26 11.98 -1.79
CA TYR A 234 30.37 11.09 -1.51
C TYR A 234 30.83 10.40 -2.81
N VAL A 235 32.12 10.08 -2.88
CA VAL A 235 32.75 9.35 -3.98
C VAL A 235 33.38 8.06 -3.47
N TYR A 236 33.18 6.95 -4.19
CA TYR A 236 33.75 5.64 -3.85
C TYR A 236 35.05 5.39 -4.62
N ARG A 237 36.13 5.07 -3.89
CA ARG A 237 37.48 4.74 -4.40
C ARG A 237 38.09 5.79 -5.34
N GLN A 238 38.67 6.84 -4.76
CA GLN A 238 39.51 7.79 -5.49
C GLN A 238 41.01 7.49 -5.28
N ASP A 239 41.47 6.33 -5.77
CA ASP A 239 42.90 5.96 -5.70
C ASP A 239 43.75 6.57 -6.84
N GLY A 240 43.19 7.54 -7.58
CA GLY A 240 43.86 8.29 -8.65
C GLY A 240 44.08 7.53 -9.96
N TYR A 241 43.91 6.20 -9.97
CA TYR A 241 44.07 5.35 -11.14
C TYR A 241 42.77 4.64 -11.57
N THR A 242 41.70 4.80 -10.79
CA THR A 242 40.37 4.26 -11.13
C THR A 242 39.76 5.02 -12.30
N ALA A 243 39.34 4.30 -13.35
CA ALA A 243 38.65 4.88 -14.49
C ALA A 243 37.30 5.48 -14.06
N PRO A 244 36.85 6.61 -14.63
CA PRO A 244 35.62 7.31 -14.21
C PRO A 244 34.37 6.42 -14.19
N GLU A 245 34.24 5.47 -15.12
CA GLU A 245 33.14 4.51 -15.18
C GLU A 245 33.10 3.51 -14.02
N LEU A 246 34.21 3.32 -13.31
CA LEU A 246 34.32 2.48 -12.12
C LEU A 246 34.15 3.28 -10.82
N THR A 247 34.25 4.60 -10.88
CA THR A 247 33.96 5.50 -9.76
C THR A 247 32.44 5.59 -9.57
N ALA A 248 31.98 5.57 -8.32
CA ALA A 248 30.59 5.83 -7.98
C ALA A 248 30.47 7.13 -7.19
N VAL A 249 29.51 7.96 -7.57
CA VAL A 249 29.13 9.18 -6.84
C VAL A 249 27.77 8.91 -6.18
N PHE A 250 27.61 9.35 -4.93
CA PHE A 250 26.40 9.16 -4.16
C PHE A 250 26.03 10.45 -3.42
N ARG A 251 24.89 11.05 -3.74
CA ARG A 251 24.34 12.23 -3.07
C ARG A 251 23.29 11.77 -2.07
N VAL A 252 23.50 12.09 -0.79
CA VAL A 252 22.59 11.71 0.29
C VAL A 252 21.44 12.71 0.36
N GLU A 253 20.21 12.21 0.34
CA GLU A 253 19.00 13.02 0.51
C GLU A 253 18.46 12.87 1.93
N HIS A 254 18.47 11.64 2.46
CA HIS A 254 17.95 11.33 3.79
C HIS A 254 18.80 10.25 4.49
N VAL A 255 18.78 10.25 5.82
CA VAL A 255 19.40 9.20 6.65
C VAL A 255 18.37 8.69 7.64
N THR A 256 18.19 7.37 7.68
CA THR A 256 17.24 6.70 8.58
C THR A 256 17.91 5.54 9.30
N ARG A 257 17.25 4.90 10.28
CA ARG A 257 17.74 3.67 10.92
C ARG A 257 16.98 2.46 10.38
N HIS A 258 17.70 1.41 10.03
CA HIS A 258 17.07 0.17 9.59
C HIS A 258 16.27 -0.45 10.75
N PRO A 259 14.96 -0.71 10.61
CA PRO A 259 14.08 -1.06 11.73
C PRO A 259 14.50 -2.35 12.45
N ALA A 260 15.04 -3.33 11.72
CA ALA A 260 15.46 -4.60 12.31
C ALA A 260 16.93 -4.63 12.79
N ARG A 261 17.78 -3.73 12.30
CA ARG A 261 19.25 -3.79 12.53
C ARG A 261 19.77 -2.63 13.34
N GLY A 262 19.02 -1.53 13.44
CA GLY A 262 19.43 -0.30 14.13
C GLY A 262 20.54 0.50 13.42
N THR A 263 21.17 -0.06 12.38
CA THR A 263 22.22 0.57 11.58
C THR A 263 21.68 1.77 10.81
N LEU A 264 22.48 2.84 10.68
CA LEU A 264 22.10 3.97 9.86
C LEU A 264 22.13 3.56 8.37
N ARG A 265 21.17 4.10 7.63
CA ARG A 265 20.98 3.92 6.20
C ARG A 265 20.82 5.28 5.55
N ALA A 266 21.76 5.61 4.69
CA ALA A 266 21.68 6.75 3.79
C ALA A 266 20.86 6.38 2.55
N ILE A 267 19.91 7.23 2.18
CA ILE A 267 19.05 7.11 1.01
C ILE A 267 19.30 8.33 0.13
N GLY A 268 19.42 8.12 -1.17
CA GLY A 268 19.61 9.21 -2.10
C GLY A 268 19.85 8.73 -3.53
N TRP A 269 20.75 9.41 -4.22
CA TRP A 269 20.96 9.24 -5.66
C TRP A 269 22.38 8.79 -5.94
N SER A 270 22.57 7.84 -6.83
CA SER A 270 23.90 7.41 -7.29
C SER A 270 24.03 7.50 -8.80
N ARG A 271 25.24 7.82 -9.27
CA ARG A 271 25.68 7.75 -10.67
C ARG A 271 27.11 7.23 -10.75
N SER A 272 27.55 6.78 -11.92
CA SER A 272 28.98 6.54 -12.17
C SER A 272 29.72 7.87 -12.35
N GLY A 273 31.05 7.87 -12.25
CA GLY A 273 31.87 9.04 -12.60
C GLY A 273 31.97 9.30 -14.11
N ALA A 274 31.46 8.40 -14.96
CA ALA A 274 31.46 8.59 -16.41
C ALA A 274 30.63 9.84 -16.82
N PRO A 275 31.16 10.67 -17.74
CA PRO A 275 30.43 11.81 -18.30
C PRO A 275 29.08 11.39 -18.90
N GLY A 276 28.03 12.14 -18.60
CA GLY A 276 26.67 11.87 -19.10
C GLY A 276 25.93 10.71 -18.43
N SER A 277 26.47 10.11 -17.38
CA SER A 277 25.76 9.10 -16.62
C SER A 277 24.56 9.67 -15.85
N THR A 278 23.46 8.92 -15.81
CA THR A 278 22.21 9.34 -15.18
C THR A 278 22.16 8.96 -13.71
N TRP A 279 21.60 9.86 -12.90
CA TRP A 279 21.29 9.58 -11.49
C TRP A 279 20.19 8.54 -11.37
N ARG A 280 20.34 7.63 -10.39
CA ARG A 280 19.35 6.60 -10.06
C ARG A 280 19.19 6.50 -8.55
N GLY A 281 17.99 6.19 -8.09
CA GLY A 281 17.72 5.96 -6.67
C GLY A 281 18.60 4.83 -6.13
N PHE A 282 19.23 5.07 -4.98
CA PHE A 282 20.14 4.13 -4.34
C PHE A 282 20.17 4.32 -2.82
N PHE A 283 20.70 3.33 -2.08
CA PHE A 283 20.89 3.45 -0.65
C PHE A 283 22.22 2.81 -0.21
N ARG A 284 22.74 3.26 0.93
CA ARG A 284 23.94 2.72 1.58
C ARG A 284 23.71 2.55 3.06
N ASP A 285 24.04 1.38 3.56
CA ASP A 285 24.12 1.14 5.00
C ASP A 285 25.47 1.67 5.51
N GLU A 286 25.51 2.11 6.77
CA GLU A 286 26.69 2.71 7.40
C GLU A 286 27.90 1.76 7.48
N ASP A 287 27.65 0.45 7.56
CA ASP A 287 28.69 -0.58 7.49
C ASP A 287 29.35 -0.70 6.10
N GLN A 288 28.84 0.03 5.10
CA GLN A 288 29.42 0.17 3.76
C GLN A 288 30.10 1.52 3.55
N ALA A 289 30.31 2.31 4.61
CA ALA A 289 31.01 3.61 4.53
C ALA A 289 32.48 3.45 4.10
N ASP A 290 33.10 2.30 4.37
CA ASP A 290 34.48 2.01 4.00
C ASP A 290 34.73 2.18 2.50
N GLY A 291 35.63 3.12 2.17
CA GLY A 291 36.01 3.45 0.79
C GLY A 291 35.24 4.60 0.16
N TRP A 292 34.29 5.19 0.87
CA TRP A 292 33.68 6.46 0.50
C TRP A 292 34.46 7.65 1.08
N THR A 293 34.51 8.74 0.34
CA THR A 293 35.09 10.02 0.78
C THR A 293 34.11 11.14 0.45
N GLU A 294 33.88 12.06 1.38
CA GLU A 294 33.03 13.22 1.15
C GLU A 294 33.70 14.15 0.13
N MET A 295 32.97 14.53 -0.92
CA MET A 295 33.43 15.53 -1.88
C MET A 295 33.21 16.91 -1.28
N THR A 296 34.28 17.69 -1.18
CA THR A 296 34.17 19.09 -0.73
C THR A 296 33.54 19.95 -1.82
N ASP A 297 32.71 20.93 -1.45
CA ASP A 297 31.92 21.78 -2.36
C ASP A 297 32.73 22.40 -3.53
N THR A 298 34.04 22.60 -3.36
CA THR A 298 34.95 23.07 -4.42
C THR A 298 35.01 22.18 -5.66
N GLU A 299 34.66 20.90 -5.54
CA GLU A 299 34.72 19.93 -6.65
C GLU A 299 33.36 19.74 -7.35
N GLN A 300 32.26 20.25 -6.77
CA GLN A 300 30.91 19.95 -7.21
C GLN A 300 30.40 20.85 -8.34
N THR A 301 30.92 22.09 -8.44
CA THR A 301 30.38 23.13 -9.33
C THR A 301 30.75 22.99 -10.82
N GLY A 302 31.57 22.00 -11.19
CA GLY A 302 32.08 21.87 -12.56
C GLY A 302 31.11 21.28 -13.59
N ASP A 303 30.05 20.60 -13.14
CA ASP A 303 29.27 19.68 -14.00
C ASP A 303 27.82 20.12 -14.28
N ASP A 304 27.24 21.07 -13.52
CA ASP A 304 25.81 21.43 -13.64
C ASP A 304 25.51 22.56 -14.67
N GLU A 305 26.52 23.14 -15.34
CA GLU A 305 26.35 24.25 -16.30
C GLU A 305 26.35 23.84 -17.80
N ARG A 306 26.01 22.60 -18.16
CA ARG A 306 25.94 22.17 -19.59
C ARG A 306 24.67 21.44 -20.00
#